data_AF-A0A8D1DBF9-F1
#
_entry.id   AF-A0A8D1DBF9-F1
#
_cell.length_a   1.000
_cell.length_b   1.000
_cell.length_c   1.000
_cell.angle_alpha   90.00
_cell.angle_beta   90.00
_cell.angle_gamma   90.00
#
_symmetry.space_group_name_H-M   'P 1'
#
loop_
_entity.id
_entity.type
_entity.pdbx_description
1 polymer ?
#
loop_
_entity_poly.entity_id
_entity_poly.type
_entity_poly.pdbx_seq_one_letter_code
_entity_poly.pdbx_strand_id
1 'polypeptide(L)'
;MPQFLLLTCLFITITLVSPKALDPCSAYISLNEPWRNTDHQFDESQGSPLCDNSVDGEWYRFTGMAGDAMPTFCIPENHCGTHAPVWLNGSHPREGDGIVQRQACASFSGNCCLWNTTVEVKACPGGYYVYRLTKPSVCFHVYCGHENECEQNNGGCSEICVNLKNSYRCECGVGRVLRSDGRTCEDIEGCHNNNGGCSHSCLTSEKGYQCECPRGLVLSEDNHTCQVPVFCRSNTIEVSIPRDLVGGLELFLTNTSCRGVSNGTHVNIIFSLKTCGTVVDVVNDKIVASNLVTGLPKQTPGSSGDIIIRTSKLLIPVTCEFPRLYTISEGYVPNLRNTPLEIMSRSHGIFPFTLEIFKDNEFEEPYREALPTLKLRDSLYFGIEPLVHVNGLESLVESCFATPTSKIDEILKYYLIRDGCVSDDSVKQYTSRDHLAKHFQVPVFKFVGKDHKEVFLHCRVLVCGMLDQRSRCAQGCHRRMRREAVEGEDAAGLQSQMLTGGPISIDWED
;
A
#
# COMPACT_ATOMS: atom_id res chain seq x y z
N MET A 1 80.13 -6.06 -7.77
CA MET A 1 78.85 -5.32 -7.66
C MET A 1 77.76 -6.33 -7.31
N PRO A 2 76.76 -5.97 -6.49
CA PRO A 2 76.04 -6.94 -5.67
C PRO A 2 74.93 -7.70 -6.42
N GLN A 3 74.61 -8.88 -5.89
CA GLN A 3 73.58 -9.79 -6.40
C GLN A 3 72.35 -9.67 -5.48
N PHE A 4 71.25 -9.11 -5.97
CA PHE A 4 70.02 -8.92 -5.19
C PHE A 4 69.18 -10.21 -5.15
N LEU A 5 68.83 -10.69 -3.95
CA LEU A 5 67.71 -11.59 -3.77
C LEU A 5 66.40 -10.77 -3.85
N LEU A 6 65.45 -11.23 -4.66
CA LEU A 6 64.05 -10.79 -4.56
C LEU A 6 63.26 -11.82 -3.74
N LEU A 7 62.71 -11.40 -2.61
CA LEU A 7 61.80 -12.20 -1.79
C LEU A 7 60.36 -11.83 -2.19
N THR A 8 59.62 -12.74 -2.82
CA THR A 8 58.22 -12.50 -3.20
C THR A 8 57.27 -12.79 -2.03
N CYS A 9 56.65 -11.74 -1.50
CA CYS A 9 55.69 -11.84 -0.41
C CYS A 9 54.29 -12.14 -0.96
N LEU A 10 53.69 -13.29 -0.61
CA LEU A 10 52.29 -13.58 -0.93
C LEU A 10 51.36 -12.83 0.03
N PHE A 11 50.61 -11.86 -0.47
CA PHE A 11 49.51 -11.24 0.27
C PHE A 11 48.24 -12.09 0.13
N ILE A 12 47.85 -12.77 1.22
CA ILE A 12 46.52 -13.38 1.34
C ILE A 12 45.55 -12.30 1.81
N THR A 13 44.61 -11.90 0.95
CA THR A 13 43.55 -10.95 1.29
C THR A 13 42.41 -11.67 2.01
N ILE A 14 42.34 -11.49 3.33
CA ILE A 14 41.20 -11.96 4.14
C ILE A 14 40.05 -10.96 3.97
N THR A 15 38.96 -11.38 3.34
CA THR A 15 37.73 -10.58 3.24
C THR A 15 36.92 -10.68 4.53
N LEU A 16 36.84 -9.57 5.28
CA LEU A 16 35.94 -9.42 6.42
C LEU A 16 34.48 -9.37 5.92
N VAL A 17 33.77 -10.47 6.07
CA VAL A 17 32.31 -10.51 5.87
C VAL A 17 31.65 -9.82 7.06
N SER A 18 30.97 -8.69 6.83
CA SER A 18 30.17 -8.04 7.86
C SER A 18 29.04 -8.97 8.32
N PRO A 19 28.82 -9.19 9.63
CA PRO A 19 27.78 -10.08 10.10
C PRO A 19 26.41 -9.52 9.68
N LYS A 20 25.64 -10.32 8.93
CA LYS A 20 24.21 -10.04 8.75
C LYS A 20 23.57 -10.09 10.13
N ALA A 21 22.87 -9.02 10.52
CA ALA A 21 22.03 -9.06 11.71
C ALA A 21 21.05 -10.23 11.58
N LEU A 22 21.00 -11.12 12.58
CA LEU A 22 20.04 -12.21 12.58
C LEU A 22 18.62 -11.63 12.62
N ASP A 23 17.69 -12.30 11.94
CA ASP A 23 16.28 -11.94 12.07
C ASP A 23 15.86 -12.16 13.53
N PRO A 24 15.28 -11.15 14.22
CA PRO A 24 14.83 -11.31 15.60
C PRO A 24 13.73 -12.35 15.77
N CYS A 25 13.02 -12.74 14.71
CA CYS A 25 12.11 -13.89 14.72
C CYS A 25 12.85 -15.24 14.87
N SER A 26 14.14 -15.29 14.53
CA SER A 26 14.97 -16.49 14.62
C SER A 26 16.00 -16.44 15.77
N ALA A 27 16.16 -15.27 16.41
CA ALA A 27 17.09 -15.04 17.51
C ALA A 27 16.47 -14.11 18.56
N TYR A 28 15.90 -14.70 19.60
CA TYR A 28 15.28 -14.00 20.73
C TYR A 28 15.52 -14.76 22.04
N ILE A 29 15.41 -14.03 23.16
CA ILE A 29 15.43 -14.57 24.52
C ILE A 29 13.99 -14.92 24.92
N SER A 30 13.76 -16.13 25.43
CA SER A 30 12.42 -16.54 25.89
C SER A 30 12.15 -16.04 27.30
N LEU A 31 11.06 -15.29 27.47
CA LEU A 31 10.45 -14.97 28.76
C LEU A 31 9.35 -16.01 29.00
N ASN A 32 9.51 -16.83 30.02
CA ASN A 32 8.64 -17.99 30.29
C ASN A 32 8.30 -18.19 31.77
N GLU A 33 8.73 -17.25 32.60
CA GLU A 33 8.56 -17.32 34.05
C GLU A 33 7.08 -17.15 34.42
N PRO A 34 6.45 -18.08 35.18
CA PRO A 34 5.00 -18.07 35.41
C PRO A 34 4.47 -16.80 36.07
N TRP A 35 5.31 -16.14 36.88
CA TRP A 35 4.95 -14.92 37.58
C TRP A 35 4.76 -13.71 36.65
N ARG A 36 5.20 -13.78 35.38
CA ARG A 36 4.95 -12.72 34.37
C ARG A 36 3.51 -12.70 33.86
N ASN A 37 2.78 -13.79 34.03
CA ASN A 37 1.42 -13.91 33.51
C ASN A 37 0.50 -12.88 34.18
N THR A 38 -0.39 -12.25 33.42
CA THR A 38 -1.41 -11.32 33.94
C THR A 38 -2.25 -11.90 35.07
N ASP A 39 -2.47 -13.21 35.11
CA ASP A 39 -3.26 -13.87 36.15
C ASP A 39 -2.48 -14.08 37.46
N HIS A 40 -1.16 -13.88 37.45
CA HIS A 40 -0.34 -13.98 38.65
C HIS A 40 -0.43 -12.69 39.49
N GLN A 41 -1.27 -12.71 40.53
CA GLN A 41 -1.35 -11.65 41.52
C GLN A 41 -0.14 -11.68 42.47
N PHE A 42 0.41 -10.50 42.72
CA PHE A 42 1.45 -10.29 43.72
C PHE A 42 0.83 -9.99 45.09
N ASP A 43 1.39 -10.59 46.13
CA ASP A 43 0.97 -10.45 47.52
C ASP A 43 2.18 -10.02 48.35
N GLU A 44 2.12 -8.82 48.95
CA GLU A 44 3.19 -8.27 49.79
C GLU A 44 3.56 -9.17 50.97
N SER A 45 2.66 -10.06 51.41
CA SER A 45 2.96 -11.02 52.48
C SER A 45 3.86 -12.18 52.03
N GLN A 46 4.03 -12.39 50.72
CA GLN A 46 4.79 -13.49 50.14
C GLN A 46 6.21 -13.11 49.71
N GLY A 47 6.56 -11.81 49.65
CA GLY A 47 7.91 -11.38 49.32
C GLY A 47 8.05 -9.92 48.91
N SER A 48 9.14 -9.59 48.22
CA SER A 48 9.35 -8.30 47.58
C SER A 48 8.91 -8.34 46.11
N PRO A 49 8.42 -7.22 45.53
CA PRO A 49 8.02 -7.16 44.13
C PRO A 49 9.19 -7.46 43.20
N LEU A 50 8.92 -8.16 42.11
CA LEU A 50 9.90 -8.46 41.08
C LEU A 50 10.14 -7.24 40.17
N CYS A 51 11.28 -7.19 39.50
CA CYS A 51 11.58 -6.14 38.52
C CYS A 51 12.52 -6.64 37.42
N ASP A 52 12.29 -6.20 36.18
CA ASP A 52 12.99 -6.69 34.99
C ASP A 52 14.40 -6.08 34.78
N ASN A 53 15.24 -6.17 35.81
CA ASN A 53 16.62 -5.63 35.79
C ASN A 53 17.55 -6.28 34.75
N SER A 54 17.21 -7.47 34.26
CA SER A 54 17.94 -8.25 33.25
C SER A 54 17.44 -8.02 31.81
N VAL A 55 16.34 -7.29 31.64
CA VAL A 55 15.84 -6.87 30.32
C VAL A 55 16.59 -5.61 29.91
N ASP A 56 17.31 -5.63 28.77
CA ASP A 56 18.13 -4.48 28.36
C ASP A 56 18.40 -4.43 26.84
N GLY A 57 17.37 -4.09 26.05
CA GLY A 57 17.53 -3.71 24.63
C GLY A 57 17.73 -4.85 23.63
N GLU A 58 17.75 -6.09 24.09
CA GLU A 58 17.72 -7.31 23.26
C GLU A 58 16.29 -7.65 22.79
N TRP A 59 16.16 -8.67 21.94
CA TRP A 59 14.87 -9.20 21.50
C TRP A 59 14.36 -10.32 22.40
N TYR A 60 13.12 -10.20 22.85
CA TYR A 60 12.45 -11.11 23.78
C TYR A 60 11.16 -11.67 23.18
N ARG A 61 10.74 -12.86 23.62
CA ARG A 61 9.47 -13.49 23.26
C ARG A 61 8.79 -14.07 24.50
N PHE A 62 7.50 -13.79 24.71
CA PHE A 62 6.70 -14.47 25.72
C PHE A 62 6.36 -15.90 25.27
N THR A 63 6.58 -16.87 26.17
CA THR A 63 6.35 -18.30 25.88
C THR A 63 5.92 -19.07 27.13
N GLY A 64 5.24 -20.20 26.95
CA GLY A 64 4.90 -21.10 28.06
C GLY A 64 3.97 -20.43 29.08
N MET A 65 4.23 -20.65 30.38
CA MET A 65 3.33 -20.16 31.45
C MET A 65 3.28 -18.63 31.57
N ALA A 66 4.23 -17.89 30.99
CA ALA A 66 4.17 -16.43 30.94
C ALA A 66 3.06 -15.90 30.01
N GLY A 67 2.54 -16.72 29.10
CA GLY A 67 1.70 -16.30 27.97
C GLY A 67 2.46 -16.34 26.64
N ASP A 68 1.83 -15.89 25.56
CA ASP A 68 2.38 -15.86 24.19
C ASP A 68 2.63 -14.44 23.65
N ALA A 69 2.00 -13.44 24.25
CA ALA A 69 2.13 -12.03 23.88
C ALA A 69 2.14 -11.10 25.11
N MET A 70 2.63 -9.87 24.92
CA MET A 70 2.49 -8.79 25.90
C MET A 70 1.04 -8.26 25.84
N PRO A 71 0.31 -8.09 26.97
CA PRO A 71 -1.11 -7.71 26.94
C PRO A 71 -1.32 -6.32 26.34
N THR A 72 -2.34 -6.16 25.50
CA THR A 72 -2.70 -4.88 24.86
C THR A 72 -3.74 -4.07 25.64
N PHE A 73 -3.96 -4.41 26.91
CA PHE A 73 -4.94 -3.80 27.80
C PHE A 73 -4.34 -3.49 29.17
N CYS A 74 -4.94 -2.54 29.88
CA CYS A 74 -4.48 -2.11 31.19
C CYS A 74 -4.56 -3.23 32.23
N ILE A 75 -3.39 -3.57 32.80
CA ILE A 75 -3.25 -4.50 33.91
C ILE A 75 -3.34 -3.71 35.23
N PRO A 76 -4.16 -4.13 36.23
CA PRO A 76 -4.18 -3.49 37.55
C PRO A 76 -2.85 -3.64 38.28
N GLU A 77 -2.58 -2.75 39.23
CA GLU A 77 -1.45 -2.89 40.18
C GLU A 77 -1.47 -4.23 40.93
N ASN A 78 -0.31 -4.70 41.38
CA ASN A 78 -0.12 -5.99 42.07
C ASN A 78 -0.42 -7.23 41.21
N HIS A 79 -0.05 -7.18 39.93
CA HIS A 79 -0.11 -8.29 38.98
C HIS A 79 1.25 -8.48 38.30
N CYS A 80 1.45 -9.63 37.62
CA CYS A 80 2.71 -9.99 36.97
C CYS A 80 3.90 -10.04 37.95
N GLY A 81 3.63 -10.43 39.22
CA GLY A 81 4.64 -10.57 40.26
C GLY A 81 5.24 -9.24 40.76
N THR A 82 4.61 -8.10 40.47
CA THR A 82 5.14 -6.77 40.82
C THR A 82 4.04 -5.77 41.17
N HIS A 83 4.43 -4.60 41.70
CA HIS A 83 3.49 -3.53 42.01
C HIS A 83 3.00 -2.77 40.76
N ALA A 84 3.89 -2.47 39.80
CA ALA A 84 3.55 -1.71 38.60
C ALA A 84 3.75 -2.54 37.31
N PRO A 85 2.77 -3.37 36.92
CA PRO A 85 2.84 -4.17 35.71
C PRO A 85 2.89 -3.30 34.44
N VAL A 86 3.68 -3.76 33.46
CA VAL A 86 3.91 -3.08 32.18
C VAL A 86 3.24 -3.84 31.04
N TRP A 87 2.44 -3.12 30.26
CA TRP A 87 1.60 -3.64 29.18
C TRP A 87 1.77 -2.81 27.89
N LEU A 88 1.31 -3.33 26.75
CA LEU A 88 1.50 -2.72 25.43
C LEU A 88 0.35 -1.76 25.08
N ASN A 89 0.63 -0.48 24.93
CA ASN A 89 -0.37 0.51 24.54
C ASN A 89 -0.50 0.58 23.01
N GLY A 90 -1.54 -0.08 22.50
CA GLY A 90 -1.87 -0.20 21.07
C GLY A 90 -1.98 -1.66 20.66
N SER A 91 -2.33 -1.91 19.39
CA SER A 91 -2.38 -3.27 18.84
C SER A 91 -0.99 -3.79 18.45
N HIS A 92 -0.83 -5.11 18.42
CA HIS A 92 0.32 -5.74 17.79
C HIS A 92 0.39 -5.44 16.27
N PRO A 93 1.58 -5.45 15.65
CA PRO A 93 1.74 -5.37 14.19
C PRO A 93 1.23 -6.62 13.48
N ARG A 94 1.04 -6.51 12.16
CA ARG A 94 0.84 -7.64 11.24
C ARG A 94 2.20 -8.10 10.68
N GLU A 95 2.29 -9.33 10.19
CA GLU A 95 3.55 -9.90 9.64
C GLU A 95 4.18 -9.03 8.51
N GLY A 96 3.36 -8.27 7.77
CA GLY A 96 3.81 -7.34 6.72
C GLY A 96 4.29 -5.96 7.21
N ASP A 97 4.02 -5.57 8.47
CA ASP A 97 4.31 -4.22 8.97
C ASP A 97 5.80 -4.03 9.36
N GLY A 98 6.57 -5.12 9.42
CA GLY A 98 7.98 -5.10 9.81
C GLY A 98 8.20 -4.86 11.31
N ILE A 99 9.22 -4.09 11.65
CA ILE A 99 9.50 -3.66 13.02
C ILE A 99 8.80 -2.32 13.26
N VAL A 100 7.83 -2.30 14.17
CA VAL A 100 7.08 -1.08 14.53
C VAL A 100 7.43 -0.62 15.94
N GLN A 101 7.38 0.68 16.18
CA GLN A 101 7.52 1.24 17.53
C GLN A 101 6.15 1.35 18.22
N ARG A 102 6.09 0.94 19.48
CA ARG A 102 4.90 1.02 20.35
C ARG A 102 5.28 1.64 21.68
N GLN A 103 4.28 2.14 22.40
CA GLN A 103 4.45 2.57 23.79
C GLN A 103 4.14 1.38 24.69
N ALA A 104 5.01 1.10 25.66
CA ALA A 104 4.72 0.24 26.79
C ALA A 104 4.36 1.14 27.98
N CYS A 105 3.25 0.84 28.67
CA CYS A 105 2.71 1.63 29.78
C CYS A 105 2.82 0.85 31.08
N ALA A 106 3.25 1.50 32.15
CA ALA A 106 3.23 0.97 33.51
C ALA A 106 1.99 1.46 34.26
N SER A 107 1.25 0.52 34.85
CA SER A 107 0.05 0.82 35.65
C SER A 107 0.38 0.97 37.12
N PHE A 108 0.00 2.06 37.78
CA PHE A 108 0.21 2.25 39.21
C PHE A 108 -0.71 3.35 39.78
N SER A 109 -1.11 3.23 41.05
CA SER A 109 -1.93 4.21 41.78
C SER A 109 -3.25 4.54 41.03
N GLY A 110 -3.87 3.52 40.44
CA GLY A 110 -5.09 3.66 39.63
C GLY A 110 -4.92 4.33 38.25
N ASN A 111 -3.70 4.70 37.84
CA ASN A 111 -3.41 5.19 36.49
C ASN A 111 -2.77 4.08 35.64
N CYS A 112 -3.45 3.71 34.54
CA CYS A 112 -3.01 2.68 33.59
C CYS A 112 -1.74 2.99 32.80
N CYS A 113 -1.29 4.25 32.74
CA CYS A 113 -0.06 4.63 32.06
C CYS A 113 0.58 5.80 32.81
N LEU A 114 0.98 5.55 34.07
CA LEU A 114 1.65 6.55 34.90
C LEU A 114 3.08 6.82 34.39
N TRP A 115 3.73 5.77 33.90
CA TRP A 115 5.00 5.85 33.17
C TRP A 115 4.86 5.14 31.83
N ASN A 116 5.64 5.58 30.85
CA ASN A 116 5.74 4.92 29.56
C ASN A 116 7.20 4.79 29.10
N THR A 117 7.42 3.89 28.16
CA THR A 117 8.67 3.72 27.43
C THR A 117 8.38 3.27 26.00
N THR A 118 9.27 3.58 25.06
CA THR A 118 9.16 3.07 23.69
C THR A 118 9.77 1.68 23.60
N VAL A 119 9.06 0.75 22.98
CA VAL A 119 9.52 -0.60 22.66
C VAL A 119 9.37 -0.85 21.16
N GLU A 120 10.19 -1.74 20.59
CA GLU A 120 10.06 -2.17 19.20
C GLU A 120 9.36 -3.53 19.18
N VAL A 121 8.45 -3.76 18.23
CA VAL A 121 7.65 -4.99 18.13
C VAL A 121 7.68 -5.47 16.68
N LYS A 122 7.88 -6.77 16.47
CA LYS A 122 7.78 -7.40 15.15
C LYS A 122 6.86 -8.61 15.24
N ALA A 123 5.96 -8.73 14.26
CA ALA A 123 5.19 -9.95 14.01
C ALA A 123 6.02 -10.94 13.20
N CYS A 124 6.02 -12.20 13.61
CA CYS A 124 6.87 -13.24 13.07
C CYS A 124 6.04 -14.35 12.39
N PRO A 125 6.55 -14.92 11.27
CA PRO A 125 5.90 -16.04 10.59
C PRO A 125 5.54 -17.17 11.55
N GLY A 126 4.24 -17.46 11.64
CA GLY A 126 3.70 -18.46 12.56
C GLY A 126 3.03 -17.86 13.80
N GLY A 127 2.52 -16.63 13.73
CA GLY A 127 1.57 -16.10 14.71
C GLY A 127 2.16 -15.81 16.09
N TYR A 128 3.37 -15.26 16.16
CA TYR A 128 3.94 -14.79 17.42
C TYR A 128 4.69 -13.47 17.27
N TYR A 129 4.95 -12.82 18.40
CA TYR A 129 5.60 -11.52 18.46
C TYR A 129 6.96 -11.61 19.14
N VAL A 130 7.90 -10.81 18.65
CA VAL A 130 9.16 -10.53 19.33
C VAL A 130 9.22 -9.04 19.68
N TYR A 131 9.71 -8.75 20.88
CA TYR A 131 9.69 -7.44 21.51
C TYR A 131 11.11 -7.02 21.86
N ARG A 132 11.52 -5.85 21.40
CA ARG A 132 12.75 -5.22 21.86
C ARG A 132 12.44 -4.37 23.08
N LEU A 133 12.63 -4.97 24.25
CA LEU A 133 12.23 -4.41 25.54
C LEU A 133 13.39 -3.64 26.16
N THR A 134 13.10 -2.44 26.67
CA THR A 134 14.09 -1.56 27.30
C THR A 134 14.17 -1.80 28.79
N LYS A 135 15.33 -1.55 29.41
CA LYS A 135 15.47 -1.72 30.85
C LYS A 135 14.54 -0.78 31.62
N PRO A 136 13.70 -1.28 32.56
CA PRO A 136 12.81 -0.41 33.31
C PRO A 136 13.57 0.57 34.19
N SER A 137 13.11 1.81 34.24
CA SER A 137 13.74 2.91 35.00
C SER A 137 13.54 2.83 36.52
N VAL A 138 12.68 1.92 37.01
CA VAL A 138 12.32 1.78 38.42
C VAL A 138 12.13 0.29 38.76
N CYS A 139 12.68 -0.19 39.87
CA CYS A 139 12.60 -1.60 40.28
C CYS A 139 11.28 -1.92 41.02
N PHE A 140 10.18 -1.82 40.26
CA PHE A 140 8.90 -2.51 40.48
C PHE A 140 8.08 -2.52 39.17
N HIS A 141 8.78 -2.45 38.04
CA HIS A 141 8.24 -2.59 36.70
C HIS A 141 8.63 -3.96 36.14
N VAL A 142 7.63 -4.70 35.64
CA VAL A 142 7.76 -6.00 34.97
C VAL A 142 6.94 -5.98 33.71
N TYR A 143 7.52 -6.46 32.60
CA TYR A 143 6.78 -6.71 31.38
C TYR A 143 5.92 -7.96 31.55
N CYS A 144 4.60 -7.76 31.55
CA CYS A 144 3.63 -8.83 31.63
C CYS A 144 3.59 -9.65 30.33
N GLY A 145 3.35 -10.94 30.47
CA GLY A 145 2.82 -11.76 29.38
C GLY A 145 1.37 -12.14 29.64
N HIS A 146 0.66 -12.47 28.57
CA HIS A 146 -0.74 -12.89 28.57
C HIS A 146 -0.91 -13.95 27.47
N GLU A 147 -1.83 -14.89 27.66
CA GLU A 147 -2.23 -15.82 26.59
C GLU A 147 -3.34 -15.13 25.77
N ASN A 148 -3.09 -14.91 24.49
CA ASN A 148 -4.03 -14.25 23.59
C ASN A 148 -4.75 -15.30 22.75
N GLU A 149 -5.96 -15.70 23.15
CA GLU A 149 -6.70 -16.77 22.49
C GLU A 149 -7.06 -16.45 21.03
N CYS A 150 -7.02 -15.17 20.63
CA CYS A 150 -7.20 -14.77 19.24
C CYS A 150 -6.04 -15.20 18.32
N GLU A 151 -4.81 -15.36 18.82
CA GLU A 151 -3.70 -15.86 17.99
C GLU A 151 -3.83 -17.38 17.73
N GLN A 152 -4.58 -18.10 18.58
CA GLN A 152 -4.88 -19.51 18.41
C GLN A 152 -6.18 -19.70 17.60
N ASN A 153 -6.05 -19.91 16.29
CA ASN A 153 -7.18 -20.19 15.38
C ASN A 153 -8.28 -19.10 15.44
N ASN A 154 -7.89 -17.82 15.54
CA ASN A 154 -8.81 -16.68 15.64
C ASN A 154 -9.79 -16.79 16.82
N GLY A 155 -9.43 -17.42 17.94
CA GLY A 155 -10.35 -17.74 19.05
C GLY A 155 -11.51 -18.67 18.68
N GLY A 156 -11.49 -19.27 17.48
CA GLY A 156 -12.65 -19.95 16.89
C GLY A 156 -13.73 -19.00 16.36
N CYS A 157 -13.43 -17.71 16.18
CA CYS A 157 -14.31 -16.72 15.56
C CYS A 157 -14.32 -16.89 14.03
N SER A 158 -15.49 -16.74 13.40
CA SER A 158 -15.62 -16.84 11.93
C SER A 158 -15.00 -15.68 11.18
N GLU A 159 -14.92 -14.49 11.79
CA GLU A 159 -14.43 -13.26 11.17
C GLU A 159 -13.40 -12.56 12.05
N ILE A 160 -13.83 -11.76 13.04
CA ILE A 160 -12.93 -10.94 13.86
C ILE A 160 -12.88 -11.52 15.28
N CYS A 161 -11.69 -11.75 15.81
CA CYS A 161 -11.48 -12.00 17.23
C CYS A 161 -10.94 -10.74 17.92
N VAL A 162 -11.55 -10.37 19.05
CA VAL A 162 -11.12 -9.25 19.89
C VAL A 162 -10.74 -9.79 21.25
N ASN A 163 -9.45 -9.75 21.56
CA ASN A 163 -8.95 -10.13 22.88
C ASN A 163 -9.34 -9.07 23.93
N LEU A 164 -9.73 -9.52 25.12
CA LEU A 164 -10.18 -8.72 26.25
C LEU A 164 -9.40 -9.12 27.52
N LYS A 165 -9.69 -8.43 28.62
CA LYS A 165 -9.16 -8.81 29.92
C LYS A 165 -9.75 -10.16 30.36
N ASN A 166 -8.91 -11.21 30.37
CA ASN A 166 -9.22 -12.56 30.85
C ASN A 166 -10.30 -13.31 30.01
N SER A 167 -10.45 -12.97 28.74
CA SER A 167 -11.38 -13.59 27.78
C SER A 167 -11.15 -12.97 26.39
N TYR A 168 -11.64 -13.61 25.33
CA TYR A 168 -11.85 -12.96 24.03
C TYR A 168 -13.35 -12.85 23.74
N ARG A 169 -13.72 -12.10 22.69
CA ARG A 169 -15.02 -12.20 22.04
C ARG A 169 -14.85 -12.18 20.52
N CYS A 170 -15.83 -12.73 19.82
CA CYS A 170 -15.93 -12.58 18.39
C CYS A 170 -16.71 -11.32 18.02
N GLU A 171 -16.32 -10.68 16.93
CA GLU A 171 -17.04 -9.59 16.28
C GLU A 171 -17.19 -9.89 14.78
N CYS A 172 -18.15 -9.23 14.14
CA CYS A 172 -18.46 -9.43 12.73
C CYS A 172 -18.13 -8.17 11.93
N GLY A 173 -17.85 -8.38 10.64
CA GLY A 173 -17.66 -7.29 9.69
C GLY A 173 -18.92 -6.45 9.48
N VAL A 174 -18.74 -5.36 8.72
CA VAL A 174 -19.82 -4.44 8.36
C VAL A 174 -20.95 -5.20 7.65
N GLY A 175 -22.21 -4.93 8.03
CA GLY A 175 -23.40 -5.59 7.47
C GLY A 175 -23.76 -6.94 8.10
N ARG A 176 -23.00 -7.42 9.10
CA ARG A 176 -23.18 -8.75 9.70
C ARG A 176 -23.38 -8.68 11.22
N VAL A 177 -23.99 -9.71 11.79
CA VAL A 177 -24.26 -9.86 13.23
C VAL A 177 -23.76 -11.19 13.76
N LEU A 178 -23.37 -11.20 15.03
CA LEU A 178 -22.86 -12.39 15.71
C LEU A 178 -24.01 -13.27 16.15
N ARG A 179 -23.95 -14.56 15.79
CA ARG A 179 -24.97 -15.55 16.10
C ARG A 179 -24.95 -15.94 17.59
N SER A 180 -25.98 -16.67 18.01
CA SER A 180 -26.17 -17.17 19.37
C SER A 180 -25.09 -18.13 19.88
N ASP A 181 -24.19 -18.63 19.03
CA ASP A 181 -23.01 -19.40 19.43
C ASP A 181 -21.82 -18.51 19.86
N GLY A 182 -21.94 -17.18 19.72
CA GLY A 182 -20.91 -16.21 20.05
C GLY A 182 -19.68 -16.27 19.14
N ARG A 183 -19.75 -16.95 17.99
CA ARG A 183 -18.61 -17.24 17.12
C ARG A 183 -18.86 -17.08 15.63
N THR A 184 -20.05 -17.46 15.14
CA THR A 184 -20.39 -17.35 13.72
C THR A 184 -21.08 -16.02 13.42
N CYS A 185 -20.79 -15.47 12.24
CA CYS A 185 -21.35 -14.22 11.74
C CYS A 185 -22.32 -14.49 10.60
N GLU A 186 -23.49 -13.85 10.64
CA GLU A 186 -24.56 -13.96 9.64
C GLU A 186 -24.98 -12.57 9.11
N ASP A 187 -25.52 -12.52 7.90
CA ASP A 187 -26.00 -11.27 7.28
C ASP A 187 -27.21 -10.70 8.01
N ILE A 188 -27.28 -9.37 8.11
CA ILE A 188 -28.41 -8.71 8.78
C ILE A 188 -29.67 -8.79 7.92
N GLU A 189 -30.73 -9.42 8.43
CA GLU A 189 -32.03 -9.43 7.76
C GLU A 189 -32.80 -8.10 7.94
N GLY A 190 -32.55 -7.16 7.01
CA GLY A 190 -33.36 -5.95 6.87
C GLY A 190 -33.03 -4.81 7.84
N CYS A 191 -33.66 -3.66 7.62
CA CYS A 191 -33.41 -2.43 8.39
C CYS A 191 -33.84 -2.49 9.87
N HIS A 192 -34.69 -3.45 10.24
CA HIS A 192 -35.23 -3.55 11.60
C HIS A 192 -34.18 -3.98 12.64
N ASN A 193 -33.15 -4.71 12.22
CA ASN A 193 -32.05 -5.13 13.06
C ASN A 193 -30.82 -4.27 12.77
N ASN A 194 -30.24 -3.64 13.79
CA ASN A 194 -29.00 -2.84 13.70
C ASN A 194 -28.93 -1.87 12.49
N ASN A 195 -30.05 -1.25 12.11
CA ASN A 195 -30.15 -0.38 10.92
C ASN A 195 -29.68 -1.05 9.61
N GLY A 196 -29.85 -2.37 9.46
CA GLY A 196 -29.31 -3.13 8.32
C GLY A 196 -27.77 -3.16 8.27
N GLY A 197 -27.07 -2.70 9.31
CA GLY A 197 -25.63 -2.43 9.28
C GLY A 197 -25.24 -1.12 8.58
N CYS A 198 -26.20 -0.32 8.11
CA CYS A 198 -25.94 0.95 7.42
C CYS A 198 -25.38 2.01 8.37
N SER A 199 -24.36 2.77 7.93
CA SER A 199 -23.78 3.85 8.75
C SER A 199 -24.66 5.10 8.88
N HIS A 200 -25.67 5.25 8.02
CA HIS A 200 -26.62 6.37 8.03
C HIS A 200 -28.07 5.88 7.89
N SER A 201 -28.67 5.97 6.70
CA SER A 201 -30.07 5.57 6.47
C SER A 201 -30.14 4.13 5.94
N CYS A 202 -31.14 3.38 6.38
CA CYS A 202 -31.52 2.10 5.80
C CYS A 202 -32.95 2.16 5.27
N LEU A 203 -33.16 1.70 4.04
CA LEU A 203 -34.47 1.65 3.37
C LEU A 203 -34.80 0.22 2.95
N THR A 204 -35.99 -0.26 3.33
CA THR A 204 -36.53 -1.54 2.84
C THR A 204 -36.87 -1.43 1.36
N SER A 205 -36.59 -2.47 0.58
CA SER A 205 -36.71 -2.52 -0.87
C SER A 205 -37.30 -3.87 -1.31
N GLU A 206 -37.82 -3.98 -2.53
CA GLU A 206 -38.39 -5.25 -3.05
C GLU A 206 -37.36 -6.40 -3.13
N LYS A 207 -36.07 -6.08 -3.06
CA LYS A 207 -34.95 -7.04 -3.00
C LYS A 207 -34.36 -7.23 -1.59
N GLY A 208 -35.05 -6.77 -0.54
CA GLY A 208 -34.59 -6.81 0.85
C GLY A 208 -34.46 -5.41 1.44
N TYR A 209 -33.24 -4.86 1.48
CA TYR A 209 -32.99 -3.49 1.92
C TYR A 209 -31.76 -2.89 1.23
N GLN A 210 -31.58 -1.58 1.37
CA GLN A 210 -30.41 -0.84 0.87
C GLN A 210 -30.05 0.30 1.83
N CYS A 211 -28.77 0.65 1.89
CA CYS A 211 -28.30 1.81 2.64
C CYS A 211 -28.32 3.07 1.77
N GLU A 212 -28.64 4.22 2.37
CA GLU A 212 -28.65 5.52 1.70
C GLU A 212 -27.83 6.55 2.47
N CYS A 213 -27.13 7.41 1.73
CA CYS A 213 -26.21 8.40 2.28
C CYS A 213 -26.78 9.82 2.29
N PRO A 214 -26.47 10.63 3.32
CA PRO A 214 -26.77 12.06 3.31
C PRO A 214 -26.17 12.76 2.09
N ARG A 215 -26.79 13.88 1.69
CA ARG A 215 -26.36 14.66 0.52
C ARG A 215 -24.87 15.01 0.58
N GLY A 216 -24.14 14.61 -0.46
CA GLY A 216 -22.70 14.88 -0.61
C GLY A 216 -21.78 13.85 0.05
N LEU A 217 -22.33 12.77 0.62
CA LEU A 217 -21.59 11.54 0.90
C LEU A 217 -21.98 10.45 -0.11
N VAL A 218 -21.09 9.49 -0.34
CA VAL A 218 -21.27 8.36 -1.25
C VAL A 218 -21.16 7.03 -0.51
N LEU A 219 -21.85 6.00 -0.98
CA LEU A 219 -21.82 4.66 -0.38
C LEU A 219 -20.53 3.92 -0.80
N SER A 220 -19.94 3.19 0.14
CA SER A 220 -18.75 2.33 -0.05
C SER A 220 -19.10 1.01 -0.78
N GLU A 221 -18.09 0.25 -1.27
CA GLU A 221 -18.31 -1.09 -1.86
C GLU A 221 -18.72 -2.14 -0.83
N ASP A 222 -18.60 -1.84 0.47
CA ASP A 222 -19.27 -2.62 1.52
C ASP A 222 -20.81 -2.48 1.47
N ASN A 223 -21.37 -1.58 0.63
CA ASN A 223 -22.81 -1.24 0.51
C ASN A 223 -23.49 -0.74 1.80
N HIS A 224 -22.72 -0.41 2.84
CA HIS A 224 -23.23 -0.06 4.16
C HIS A 224 -22.67 1.27 4.69
N THR A 225 -21.43 1.61 4.35
CA THR A 225 -20.71 2.76 4.91
C THR A 225 -20.73 3.96 3.97
N CYS A 226 -21.38 5.04 4.39
CA CYS A 226 -21.26 6.34 3.71
C CYS A 226 -19.93 7.02 4.04
N GLN A 227 -19.28 7.57 3.01
CA GLN A 227 -17.94 8.15 3.09
C GLN A 227 -17.83 9.41 2.20
N VAL A 228 -16.76 10.19 2.40
CA VAL A 228 -16.52 11.44 1.66
C VAL A 228 -16.09 11.11 0.22
N PRO A 229 -16.61 11.81 -0.81
CA PRO A 229 -16.15 11.63 -2.18
C PRO A 229 -14.71 12.15 -2.35
N VAL A 230 -13.82 11.22 -2.71
CA VAL A 230 -12.43 11.47 -3.11
C VAL A 230 -12.30 11.17 -4.59
N PHE A 231 -11.89 12.15 -5.39
CA PHE A 231 -11.64 11.99 -6.82
C PHE A 231 -10.14 11.96 -7.08
N CYS A 232 -9.62 10.82 -7.53
CA CYS A 232 -8.22 10.71 -7.91
C CYS A 232 -8.04 10.72 -9.43
N ARG A 233 -7.35 11.76 -9.89
CA ARG A 233 -6.85 11.92 -11.26
C ARG A 233 -5.41 11.45 -11.33
N SER A 234 -4.84 11.48 -12.54
CA SER A 234 -3.44 11.10 -12.79
C SER A 234 -2.40 11.97 -12.08
N ASN A 235 -2.73 13.21 -11.75
CA ASN A 235 -1.82 14.17 -11.13
C ASN A 235 -2.40 14.94 -9.94
N THR A 236 -3.73 14.91 -9.73
CA THR A 236 -4.42 15.60 -8.64
C THR A 236 -5.34 14.65 -7.85
N ILE A 237 -5.42 14.92 -6.55
CA ILE A 237 -6.37 14.34 -5.62
C ILE A 237 -7.30 15.47 -5.18
N GLU A 238 -8.59 15.31 -5.45
CA GLU A 238 -9.64 16.28 -5.14
C GLU A 238 -10.58 15.68 -4.10
N VAL A 239 -10.63 16.27 -2.90
CA VAL A 239 -11.51 15.84 -1.81
C VAL A 239 -12.57 16.92 -1.61
N SER A 240 -13.84 16.56 -1.73
CA SER A 240 -14.96 17.51 -1.59
C SER A 240 -15.80 17.15 -0.37
N ILE A 241 -15.75 17.98 0.67
CA ILE A 241 -16.42 17.71 1.94
C ILE A 241 -17.62 18.65 2.09
N PRO A 242 -18.86 18.14 2.23
CA PRO A 242 -20.04 18.96 2.46
C PRO A 242 -19.88 19.88 3.66
N ARG A 243 -20.21 21.18 3.50
CA ARG A 243 -20.01 22.20 4.53
C ARG A 243 -20.85 21.91 5.78
N ASP A 244 -21.98 21.25 5.65
CA ASP A 244 -22.86 20.89 6.76
C ASP A 244 -22.19 19.91 7.74
N LEU A 245 -21.19 19.13 7.28
CA LEU A 245 -20.40 18.20 8.11
C LEU A 245 -19.20 18.88 8.80
N VAL A 246 -18.72 20.01 8.27
CA VAL A 246 -17.47 20.67 8.70
C VAL A 246 -17.63 22.16 9.02
N GLY A 247 -18.86 22.60 9.25
CA GLY A 247 -19.21 23.97 9.55
C GLY A 247 -18.48 24.48 10.80
N GLY A 248 -17.60 25.47 10.62
CA GLY A 248 -16.79 26.05 11.70
C GLY A 248 -15.38 25.45 11.85
N LEU A 249 -15.05 24.38 11.12
CA LEU A 249 -13.70 23.85 11.04
C LEU A 249 -12.90 24.53 9.92
N GLU A 250 -11.59 24.64 10.12
CA GLU A 250 -10.59 24.85 9.09
C GLU A 250 -9.93 23.51 8.77
N LEU A 251 -9.97 23.12 7.49
CA LEU A 251 -9.43 21.84 7.02
C LEU A 251 -8.06 22.03 6.36
N PHE A 252 -7.12 21.14 6.65
CA PHE A 252 -5.77 21.12 6.08
C PHE A 252 -5.22 19.69 6.00
N LEU A 253 -4.22 19.45 5.16
CA LEU A 253 -3.56 18.14 4.99
C LEU A 253 -2.41 17.94 5.99
N THR A 254 -1.71 16.79 5.93
CA THR A 254 -0.49 16.52 6.70
C THR A 254 0.50 17.70 6.65
N ASN A 255 0.65 18.35 5.49
CA ASN A 255 1.26 19.67 5.41
C ASN A 255 0.19 20.79 5.58
N THR A 256 0.33 21.57 6.65
CA THR A 256 -0.61 22.62 7.06
C THR A 256 -0.68 23.85 6.15
N SER A 257 0.23 23.97 5.16
CA SER A 257 0.13 24.96 4.07
C SER A 257 -0.95 24.62 3.05
N CYS A 258 -1.30 23.33 2.91
CA CYS A 258 -2.36 22.90 2.00
C CYS A 258 -3.72 22.89 2.72
N ARG A 259 -4.51 23.94 2.48
CA ARG A 259 -5.78 24.20 3.17
C ARG A 259 -6.98 24.05 2.24
N GLY A 260 -8.12 23.65 2.80
CA GLY A 260 -9.38 23.53 2.08
C GLY A 260 -9.99 24.88 1.75
N VAL A 261 -10.37 25.06 0.48
CA VAL A 261 -11.06 26.25 -0.03
C VAL A 261 -12.56 25.95 -0.08
N SER A 262 -13.37 26.77 0.60
CA SER A 262 -14.83 26.60 0.54
C SER A 262 -15.43 27.33 -0.66
N ASN A 263 -16.31 26.64 -1.39
CA ASN A 263 -17.10 27.20 -2.50
C ASN A 263 -18.51 27.66 -2.06
N GLY A 264 -18.78 27.64 -0.75
CA GLY A 264 -20.08 27.98 -0.15
C GLY A 264 -20.87 26.76 0.32
N THR A 265 -20.89 25.66 -0.44
CA THR A 265 -21.63 24.41 -0.12
C THR A 265 -20.72 23.27 0.32
N HIS A 266 -19.47 23.25 -0.15
CA HIS A 266 -18.44 22.26 0.16
C HIS A 266 -17.14 22.97 0.57
N VAL A 267 -16.24 22.21 1.18
CA VAL A 267 -14.83 22.54 1.37
C VAL A 267 -14.03 21.59 0.47
N ASN A 268 -13.38 22.16 -0.54
CA ASN A 268 -12.62 21.42 -1.53
C ASN A 268 -11.13 21.50 -1.17
N ILE A 269 -10.47 20.35 -1.09
CA ILE A 269 -9.03 20.23 -0.86
C ILE A 269 -8.44 19.59 -2.12
N ILE A 270 -7.49 20.27 -2.76
CA ILE A 270 -6.86 19.82 -4.00
C ILE A 270 -5.35 19.74 -3.76
N PHE A 271 -4.76 18.58 -4.03
CA PHE A 271 -3.34 18.32 -3.82
C PHE A 271 -2.81 17.31 -4.85
N SER A 272 -1.51 17.00 -4.84
CA SER A 272 -0.92 16.01 -5.75
C SER A 272 -0.19 14.90 -5.01
N LEU A 273 0.21 13.88 -5.76
CA LEU A 273 1.07 12.78 -5.32
C LEU A 273 2.43 13.24 -4.78
N LYS A 274 2.90 14.45 -5.14
CA LYS A 274 4.21 15.00 -4.74
C LYS A 274 4.16 16.04 -3.64
N THR A 275 3.00 16.66 -3.42
CA THR A 275 2.87 17.83 -2.54
C THR A 275 2.07 17.50 -1.28
N CYS A 276 1.96 18.47 -0.38
CA CYS A 276 1.07 18.41 0.78
C CYS A 276 1.32 17.28 1.79
N GLY A 277 2.49 16.62 1.75
CA GLY A 277 2.82 15.51 2.64
C GLY A 277 2.11 14.19 2.29
N THR A 278 1.73 14.00 1.02
CA THR A 278 1.21 12.73 0.50
C THR A 278 2.31 11.67 0.56
N VAL A 279 2.00 10.50 1.11
CA VAL A 279 2.86 9.32 1.11
C VAL A 279 2.42 8.42 -0.03
N VAL A 280 3.37 7.82 -0.78
CA VAL A 280 3.08 6.96 -1.92
C VAL A 280 3.89 5.67 -1.79
N ASP A 281 3.19 4.57 -1.51
CA ASP A 281 3.76 3.24 -1.30
C ASP A 281 3.28 2.25 -2.35
N VAL A 282 3.92 1.09 -2.47
CA VAL A 282 3.48 -0.01 -3.35
C VAL A 282 3.11 -1.21 -2.48
N VAL A 283 1.86 -1.62 -2.52
CA VAL A 283 1.30 -2.68 -1.66
C VAL A 283 0.45 -3.62 -2.52
N ASN A 284 0.74 -4.93 -2.46
CA ASN A 284 -0.07 -6.00 -3.06
C ASN A 284 -0.53 -5.71 -4.52
N ASP A 285 0.42 -5.33 -5.38
CA ASP A 285 0.24 -5.02 -6.80
C ASP A 285 -0.57 -3.74 -7.14
N LYS A 286 -0.71 -2.82 -6.17
CA LYS A 286 -1.23 -1.45 -6.37
C LYS A 286 -0.24 -0.40 -5.86
N ILE A 287 -0.24 0.78 -6.48
CA ILE A 287 0.39 1.99 -5.92
C ILE A 287 -0.67 2.65 -5.03
N VAL A 288 -0.34 2.93 -3.78
CA VAL A 288 -1.26 3.50 -2.78
C VAL A 288 -0.76 4.87 -2.36
N ALA A 289 -1.48 5.91 -2.74
CA ALA A 289 -1.23 7.27 -2.30
C ALA A 289 -2.14 7.61 -1.11
N SER A 290 -1.55 8.03 0.01
CA SER A 290 -2.27 8.35 1.24
C SER A 290 -1.94 9.74 1.78
N ASN A 291 -2.94 10.42 2.33
CA ASN A 291 -2.80 11.69 3.05
C ASN A 291 -3.89 11.80 4.12
N LEU A 292 -3.79 12.74 5.05
CA LEU A 292 -4.71 12.89 6.18
C LEU A 292 -5.28 14.30 6.23
N VAL A 293 -6.57 14.44 5.94
CA VAL A 293 -7.27 15.71 6.15
C VAL A 293 -7.57 15.86 7.64
N THR A 294 -7.02 16.91 8.23
CA THR A 294 -7.28 17.35 9.61
C THR A 294 -8.22 18.55 9.60
N GLY A 295 -9.25 18.53 10.44
CA GLY A 295 -10.08 19.69 10.75
C GLY A 295 -9.90 20.17 12.19
N LEU A 296 -9.62 21.47 12.36
CA LEU A 296 -9.56 22.16 13.65
C LEU A 296 -10.56 23.33 13.71
N PRO A 297 -11.14 23.67 14.88
CA PRO A 297 -12.05 24.81 14.99
C PRO A 297 -11.38 26.14 14.65
N LYS A 298 -12.07 27.00 13.90
CA LYS A 298 -11.60 28.35 13.58
C LYS A 298 -11.54 29.22 14.83
N GLN A 299 -10.34 29.56 15.29
CA GLN A 299 -10.16 30.51 16.39
C GLN A 299 -10.43 31.95 15.90
N THR A 300 -11.51 32.55 16.37
CA THR A 300 -11.78 33.99 16.17
C THR A 300 -11.16 34.82 17.30
N PRO A 301 -10.22 35.73 17.02
CA PRO A 301 -9.69 36.64 18.04
C PRO A 301 -10.76 37.68 18.40
N GLY A 302 -11.38 37.53 19.58
CA GLY A 302 -12.28 38.54 20.16
C GLY A 302 -13.62 38.06 20.73
N SER A 303 -14.00 36.79 20.59
CA SER A 303 -15.26 36.29 21.19
C SER A 303 -15.07 36.01 22.69
N SER A 304 -15.53 36.95 23.51
CA SER A 304 -15.56 36.83 24.97
C SER A 304 -16.89 36.19 25.40
N GLY A 305 -16.83 34.98 25.95
CA GLY A 305 -18.00 34.30 26.56
C GLY A 305 -18.62 33.19 25.71
N ASP A 306 -18.88 32.07 26.38
CA ASP A 306 -19.79 30.96 26.02
C ASP A 306 -19.59 30.25 24.67
N ILE A 307 -18.69 29.25 24.67
CA ILE A 307 -19.06 27.83 24.87
C ILE A 307 -17.77 26.99 24.94
N ILE A 308 -17.72 25.97 25.81
CA ILE A 308 -16.59 25.03 25.86
C ILE A 308 -16.67 24.10 24.65
N ILE A 309 -16.11 24.52 23.51
CA ILE A 309 -16.02 23.67 22.32
C ILE A 309 -14.91 22.63 22.53
N ARG A 310 -15.25 21.49 23.14
CA ARG A 310 -14.42 20.27 23.11
C ARG A 310 -14.53 19.59 21.74
N THR A 311 -14.17 20.29 20.66
CA THR A 311 -14.16 19.66 19.32
C THR A 311 -13.00 18.69 19.22
N SER A 312 -13.34 17.41 19.22
CA SER A 312 -12.51 16.34 18.70
C SER A 312 -11.91 16.76 17.35
N LYS A 313 -10.59 16.64 17.21
CA LYS A 313 -9.87 16.85 15.94
C LYS A 313 -10.52 15.96 14.87
N LEU A 314 -11.10 16.56 13.83
CA LEU A 314 -11.63 15.80 12.70
C LEU A 314 -10.45 15.21 11.93
N LEU A 315 -10.49 13.92 11.66
CA LEU A 315 -9.49 13.19 10.89
C LEU A 315 -10.19 12.39 9.80
N ILE A 316 -9.90 12.70 8.54
CA ILE A 316 -10.40 11.96 7.37
C ILE A 316 -9.17 11.40 6.65
N PRO A 317 -8.88 10.08 6.75
CA PRO A 317 -7.84 9.46 5.95
C PRO A 317 -8.27 9.46 4.48
N VAL A 318 -7.41 9.97 3.61
CA VAL A 318 -7.61 10.00 2.16
C VAL A 318 -6.68 8.97 1.56
N THR A 319 -7.22 8.04 0.78
CA THR A 319 -6.43 6.99 0.13
C THR A 319 -6.90 6.83 -1.31
N CYS A 320 -5.94 6.80 -2.23
CA CYS A 320 -6.16 6.49 -3.63
C CYS A 320 -5.25 5.36 -4.05
N GLU A 321 -5.84 4.39 -4.74
CA GLU A 321 -5.13 3.23 -5.25
C GLU A 321 -4.96 3.40 -6.76
N PHE A 322 -3.84 2.99 -7.33
CA PHE A 322 -3.60 3.02 -8.77
C PHE A 322 -3.12 1.62 -9.19
N PRO A 323 -3.65 1.03 -10.26
CA PRO A 323 -3.23 -0.28 -10.70
C PRO A 323 -1.79 -0.25 -11.21
N ARG A 324 -1.12 -1.42 -11.23
CA ARG A 324 0.25 -1.57 -11.76
C ARG A 324 0.30 -1.90 -13.25
N LEU A 325 -0.86 -2.16 -13.86
CA LEU A 325 -1.10 -2.53 -15.25
C LEU A 325 -2.13 -1.56 -15.88
N TYR A 326 -2.01 -1.22 -17.17
CA TYR A 326 -2.76 -0.11 -17.79
C TYR A 326 -3.28 -0.37 -19.22
N THR A 327 -4.54 0.02 -19.49
CA THR A 327 -5.05 0.30 -20.86
C THR A 327 -4.99 1.79 -21.07
N ILE A 328 -4.48 2.19 -22.23
CA ILE A 328 -5.26 3.08 -23.11
C ILE A 328 -5.04 2.61 -24.56
N SER A 329 -6.14 2.29 -25.24
CA SER A 329 -6.21 2.26 -26.70
C SER A 329 -7.13 3.38 -27.15
N GLU A 330 -6.57 4.52 -27.57
CA GLU A 330 -7.16 5.36 -28.63
C GLU A 330 -6.21 6.49 -29.05
N GLY A 331 -6.16 6.74 -30.36
CA GLY A 331 -5.54 7.93 -30.94
C GLY A 331 -6.50 9.13 -30.91
N TYR A 332 -5.92 10.32 -31.05
CA TYR A 332 -6.55 11.62 -30.81
C TYR A 332 -7.65 12.07 -31.82
N VAL A 333 -8.84 12.47 -31.33
CA VAL A 333 -9.86 13.35 -31.99
C VAL A 333 -10.64 14.14 -30.89
N PRO A 334 -11.05 15.43 -31.08
CA PRO A 334 -11.48 16.29 -29.95
C PRO A 334 -13.01 16.47 -29.69
N ASN A 335 -13.38 16.62 -28.39
CA ASN A 335 -14.57 17.28 -27.76
C ASN A 335 -16.01 16.94 -28.27
N LEU A 336 -17.03 16.60 -27.45
CA LEU A 336 -17.56 17.34 -26.28
C LEU A 336 -18.75 16.58 -25.58
N ARG A 337 -18.98 16.83 -24.27
CA ARG A 337 -20.22 16.62 -23.44
C ARG A 337 -20.60 15.24 -22.81
N ASN A 338 -20.57 15.28 -21.48
CA ASN A 338 -21.50 14.69 -20.47
C ASN A 338 -21.45 13.20 -20.05
N THR A 339 -21.62 13.02 -18.74
CA THR A 339 -21.56 11.83 -17.85
C THR A 339 -22.98 11.23 -17.58
N PRO A 340 -23.25 10.26 -16.66
CA PRO A 340 -22.40 9.53 -15.69
C PRO A 340 -22.67 8.00 -15.52
N LEU A 341 -21.85 7.26 -14.74
CA LEU A 341 -22.22 6.63 -13.44
C LEU A 341 -20.98 6.08 -12.70
N GLU A 342 -21.09 5.84 -11.40
CA GLU A 342 -20.03 5.59 -10.41
C GLU A 342 -20.05 4.15 -9.86
N ILE A 343 -18.99 3.72 -9.16
CA ILE A 343 -18.88 3.68 -7.68
C ILE A 343 -17.35 3.79 -7.34
N MET A 344 -16.81 4.03 -6.14
CA MET A 344 -17.27 4.27 -4.75
C MET A 344 -16.16 5.02 -3.96
N SER A 345 -16.12 4.95 -2.61
CA SER A 345 -15.15 5.67 -1.73
C SER A 345 -13.80 4.97 -1.47
N ARG A 346 -13.17 4.47 -2.52
CA ARG A 346 -11.73 4.31 -2.69
C ARG A 346 -11.49 4.67 -4.14
N SER A 347 -10.93 5.84 -4.44
CA SER A 347 -10.77 6.19 -5.86
C SER A 347 -9.59 5.44 -6.46
N HIS A 348 -9.89 4.54 -7.41
CA HIS A 348 -8.90 4.04 -8.35
C HIS A 348 -8.52 5.15 -9.33
N GLY A 349 -7.28 5.63 -9.24
CA GLY A 349 -6.71 6.57 -10.19
C GLY A 349 -5.95 5.84 -11.31
N ILE A 350 -5.69 6.52 -12.42
CA ILE A 350 -4.88 6.01 -13.53
C ILE A 350 -3.54 6.76 -13.56
N PHE A 351 -2.41 6.06 -13.63
CA PHE A 351 -1.10 6.63 -13.95
C PHE A 351 -0.80 6.44 -15.45
N PRO A 352 -1.13 7.44 -16.30
CA PRO A 352 -1.06 7.28 -17.75
C PRO A 352 0.38 7.29 -18.25
N PHE A 353 0.70 6.24 -19.00
CA PHE A 353 1.80 6.23 -19.95
C PHE A 353 1.24 6.50 -21.36
N THR A 354 1.97 7.26 -22.16
CA THR A 354 1.74 7.41 -23.60
C THR A 354 2.78 6.59 -24.37
N LEU A 355 2.35 5.98 -25.48
CA LEU A 355 3.27 5.42 -26.47
C LEU A 355 3.46 6.49 -27.55
N GLU A 356 4.53 7.26 -27.44
CA GLU A 356 4.85 8.35 -28.36
C GLU A 356 5.82 7.88 -29.45
N ILE A 357 5.63 8.38 -30.68
CA ILE A 357 6.51 8.13 -31.82
C ILE A 357 7.28 9.41 -32.05
N PHE A 358 8.62 9.30 -32.12
CA PHE A 358 9.53 10.44 -32.22
C PHE A 358 10.12 10.55 -33.62
N LYS A 359 10.47 11.78 -34.02
CA LYS A 359 11.08 12.06 -35.33
C LYS A 359 12.50 11.51 -35.45
N ASP A 360 13.19 11.36 -34.33
CA ASP A 360 14.63 11.16 -34.26
C ASP A 360 15.07 10.41 -32.98
N ASN A 361 16.38 10.32 -32.76
CA ASN A 361 16.99 9.52 -31.68
C ASN A 361 17.23 10.32 -30.39
N GLU A 362 16.85 11.60 -30.41
CA GLU A 362 16.97 12.55 -29.32
C GLU A 362 15.75 12.45 -28.39
N PHE A 363 14.63 11.91 -28.89
CA PHE A 363 13.38 11.68 -28.15
C PHE A 363 12.76 12.97 -27.54
N GLU A 364 12.99 14.12 -28.19
CA GLU A 364 12.42 15.41 -27.77
C GLU A 364 11.15 15.80 -28.56
N GLU A 365 11.09 15.52 -29.87
CA GLU A 365 9.96 15.89 -30.73
C GLU A 365 9.11 14.68 -31.19
N PRO A 366 7.94 14.45 -30.56
CA PRO A 366 6.98 13.45 -31.00
C PRO A 366 6.11 13.92 -32.18
N TYR A 367 5.61 12.98 -32.99
CA TYR A 367 4.60 13.24 -34.02
C TYR A 367 3.24 13.55 -33.37
N ARG A 368 2.81 14.81 -33.42
CA ARG A 368 1.53 15.28 -32.83
C ARG A 368 0.53 15.88 -33.82
N GLU A 369 1.01 16.50 -34.90
CA GLU A 369 0.16 17.25 -35.85
C GLU A 369 -0.15 16.48 -37.14
N ALA A 370 0.65 15.47 -37.48
CA ALA A 370 0.50 14.63 -38.66
C ALA A 370 0.87 13.18 -38.34
N LEU A 371 0.22 12.23 -39.03
CA LEU A 371 0.53 10.80 -38.91
C LEU A 371 1.94 10.54 -39.45
N PRO A 372 2.78 9.74 -38.75
CA PRO A 372 4.11 9.41 -39.22
C PRO A 372 4.02 8.62 -40.53
N THR A 373 4.62 9.16 -41.59
CA THR A 373 4.80 8.48 -42.88
C THR A 373 6.29 8.26 -43.07
N LEU A 374 6.71 7.00 -43.11
CA LEU A 374 8.12 6.60 -43.08
C LEU A 374 8.46 5.67 -44.26
N LYS A 375 9.66 5.81 -44.84
CA LYS A 375 10.16 4.90 -45.88
C LYS A 375 10.82 3.67 -45.24
N LEU A 376 10.86 2.55 -45.98
CA LEU A 376 11.46 1.28 -45.54
C LEU A 376 12.97 1.34 -45.21
N ARG A 377 13.66 2.46 -45.48
CA ARG A 377 15.08 2.66 -45.12
C ARG A 377 15.25 3.50 -43.84
N ASP A 378 14.16 4.05 -43.32
CA ASP A 378 14.18 4.92 -42.15
C ASP A 378 14.24 4.10 -40.85
N SER A 379 14.45 4.79 -39.74
CA SER A 379 14.32 4.22 -38.39
C SER A 379 13.06 4.76 -37.72
N LEU A 380 12.28 3.85 -37.13
CA LEU A 380 11.16 4.19 -36.27
C LEU A 380 11.68 4.35 -34.84
N TYR A 381 11.53 5.54 -34.28
CA TYR A 381 11.83 5.85 -32.88
C TYR A 381 10.52 5.92 -32.10
N PHE A 382 10.41 5.17 -31.01
CA PHE A 382 9.24 5.20 -30.13
C PHE A 382 9.63 5.15 -28.67
N GLY A 383 8.84 5.82 -27.83
CA GLY A 383 9.04 5.91 -26.39
C GLY A 383 7.76 5.59 -25.63
N ILE A 384 7.92 4.91 -24.51
CA ILE A 384 6.88 4.82 -23.48
C ILE A 384 7.19 5.94 -22.49
N GLU A 385 6.37 6.99 -22.49
CA GLU A 385 6.53 8.18 -21.66
C GLU A 385 5.50 8.23 -20.53
N PRO A 386 5.89 8.52 -19.28
CA PRO A 386 4.94 8.84 -18.21
C PRO A 386 4.43 10.28 -18.38
N LEU A 387 3.13 10.55 -18.22
CA LEU A 387 2.67 11.95 -18.18
C LEU A 387 3.19 12.74 -16.96
N VAL A 388 3.71 12.05 -15.93
CA VAL A 388 4.30 12.65 -14.73
C VAL A 388 5.49 11.81 -14.27
N HIS A 389 6.70 12.38 -14.23
CA HIS A 389 7.85 11.75 -13.56
C HIS A 389 7.58 11.53 -12.06
N VAL A 390 7.86 10.35 -11.49
CA VAL A 390 7.74 10.07 -10.05
C VAL A 390 9.01 9.40 -9.51
N ASN A 391 9.63 10.06 -8.53
CA ASN A 391 10.81 9.55 -7.85
C ASN A 391 10.48 8.26 -7.07
N GLY A 392 11.42 7.31 -7.02
CA GLY A 392 11.25 6.03 -6.32
C GLY A 392 10.64 4.91 -7.16
N LEU A 393 10.13 5.20 -8.37
CA LEU A 393 9.55 4.23 -9.29
C LEU A 393 10.42 4.03 -10.55
N GLU A 394 10.34 2.85 -11.14
CA GLU A 394 10.92 2.49 -12.44
C GLU A 394 9.90 1.71 -13.28
N SER A 395 10.13 1.60 -14.60
CA SER A 395 9.29 0.81 -15.49
C SER A 395 10.05 -0.30 -16.21
N LEU A 396 9.32 -1.34 -16.61
CA LEU A 396 9.76 -2.41 -17.50
C LEU A 396 8.74 -2.56 -18.64
N VAL A 397 9.20 -2.55 -19.88
CA VAL A 397 8.38 -2.94 -21.04
C VAL A 397 8.38 -4.45 -21.12
N GLU A 398 7.29 -5.09 -20.69
CA GLU A 398 7.19 -6.55 -20.63
C GLU A 398 7.02 -7.17 -22.02
N SER A 399 6.27 -6.52 -22.91
CA SER A 399 6.14 -6.97 -24.30
C SER A 399 5.73 -5.83 -25.23
N CYS A 400 6.28 -5.80 -26.44
CA CYS A 400 5.80 -4.96 -27.54
C CYS A 400 5.68 -5.82 -28.80
N PHE A 401 4.57 -5.72 -29.51
CA PHE A 401 4.38 -6.33 -30.82
C PHE A 401 3.67 -5.38 -31.78
N ALA A 402 3.85 -5.59 -33.07
CA ALA A 402 3.17 -4.86 -34.12
C ALA A 402 2.10 -5.71 -34.81
N THR A 403 1.13 -5.04 -35.42
CA THR A 403 0.02 -5.61 -36.21
C THR A 403 -0.26 -4.73 -37.43
N PRO A 404 -0.86 -5.28 -38.50
CA PRO A 404 -1.28 -4.49 -39.67
C PRO A 404 -2.56 -3.66 -39.45
N THR A 405 -3.33 -3.89 -38.38
CA THR A 405 -4.46 -3.03 -37.98
C THR A 405 -4.42 -2.69 -36.49
N SER A 406 -5.26 -1.77 -36.03
CA SER A 406 -5.36 -1.34 -34.63
C SER A 406 -5.85 -2.43 -33.65
N LYS A 407 -6.18 -3.63 -34.14
CA LYS A 407 -6.71 -4.73 -33.32
C LYS A 407 -5.60 -5.52 -32.62
N ILE A 408 -5.63 -5.47 -31.29
CA ILE A 408 -4.68 -6.16 -30.39
C ILE A 408 -4.76 -7.69 -30.52
N ASP A 409 -5.92 -8.24 -30.92
CA ASP A 409 -6.24 -9.67 -30.97
C ASP A 409 -5.95 -10.35 -32.33
N GLU A 410 -5.32 -9.67 -33.28
CA GLU A 410 -5.00 -10.26 -34.59
C GLU A 410 -4.04 -11.44 -34.53
N ILE A 411 -4.17 -12.34 -35.52
CA ILE A 411 -3.32 -13.53 -35.68
C ILE A 411 -1.89 -13.12 -36.09
N LEU A 412 -1.74 -12.05 -36.87
CA LEU A 412 -0.46 -11.54 -37.39
C LEU A 412 0.20 -10.57 -36.40
N LYS A 413 1.01 -11.11 -35.47
CA LYS A 413 1.76 -10.31 -34.48
C LYS A 413 3.27 -10.41 -34.70
N TYR A 414 3.93 -9.27 -34.92
CA TYR A 414 5.39 -9.17 -35.00
C TYR A 414 5.98 -8.70 -33.66
N TYR A 415 6.58 -9.59 -32.88
CA TYR A 415 7.08 -9.26 -31.54
C TYR A 415 8.45 -8.58 -31.59
N LEU A 416 8.50 -7.31 -31.16
CA LEU A 416 9.72 -6.53 -30.96
C LEU A 416 10.35 -6.84 -29.59
N ILE A 417 9.50 -6.96 -28.56
CA ILE A 417 9.87 -7.22 -27.17
C ILE A 417 8.94 -8.30 -26.61
N ARG A 418 9.48 -9.27 -25.87
CA ARG A 418 8.73 -10.33 -25.19
C ARG A 418 9.42 -10.72 -23.88
N ASP A 419 8.65 -10.87 -22.81
CA ASP A 419 9.13 -11.23 -21.46
C ASP A 419 10.27 -10.32 -20.93
N GLY A 420 10.18 -9.02 -21.23
CA GLY A 420 11.19 -8.01 -20.91
C GLY A 420 12.45 -8.06 -21.78
N CYS A 421 12.52 -8.96 -22.76
CA CYS A 421 13.64 -9.12 -23.68
C CYS A 421 13.34 -8.53 -25.06
N VAL A 422 14.33 -7.87 -25.66
CA VAL A 422 14.36 -7.65 -27.10
C VAL A 422 14.28 -9.02 -27.81
N SER A 423 13.30 -9.16 -28.70
CA SER A 423 13.00 -10.40 -29.46
C SER A 423 13.50 -10.37 -30.90
N ASP A 424 13.89 -9.19 -31.39
CA ASP A 424 14.45 -8.93 -32.72
C ASP A 424 15.75 -8.15 -32.51
N ASP A 425 16.89 -8.72 -32.92
CA ASP A 425 18.23 -8.13 -32.69
C ASP A 425 18.43 -6.77 -33.40
N SER A 426 17.50 -6.34 -34.27
CA SER A 426 17.49 -5.00 -34.87
C SER A 426 16.93 -3.91 -33.94
N VAL A 427 16.18 -4.27 -32.90
CA VAL A 427 15.61 -3.33 -31.92
C VAL A 427 16.68 -2.89 -30.93
N LYS A 428 16.90 -1.58 -30.82
CA LYS A 428 17.81 -0.98 -29.83
C LYS A 428 17.02 -0.26 -28.76
N GLN A 429 17.41 -0.45 -27.51
CA GLN A 429 16.86 0.29 -26.37
C GLN A 429 17.83 1.39 -25.94
N TYR A 430 17.30 2.59 -25.71
CA TYR A 430 18.02 3.77 -25.25
C TYR A 430 17.72 4.04 -23.77
N THR A 431 18.69 4.60 -23.05
CA THR A 431 18.57 4.93 -21.63
C THR A 431 18.07 6.36 -21.43
N SER A 432 16.83 6.52 -20.97
CA SER A 432 16.31 7.83 -20.55
C SER A 432 16.88 8.26 -19.19
N ARG A 433 16.84 9.57 -18.92
CA ARG A 433 17.10 10.14 -17.58
C ARG A 433 15.97 9.84 -16.59
N ASP A 434 14.76 9.60 -17.09
CA ASP A 434 13.64 9.14 -16.27
C ASP A 434 13.62 7.60 -16.25
N HIS A 435 13.71 7.00 -15.06
CA HIS A 435 13.62 5.55 -14.87
C HIS A 435 12.25 4.97 -15.23
N LEU A 436 11.21 5.80 -15.37
CA LEU A 436 9.89 5.43 -15.87
C LEU A 436 9.78 5.51 -17.40
N ALA A 437 10.58 6.34 -18.07
CA ALA A 437 10.57 6.44 -19.53
C ALA A 437 11.42 5.34 -20.16
N LYS A 438 11.01 4.84 -21.34
CA LYS A 438 11.72 3.76 -22.07
C LYS A 438 11.70 4.04 -23.57
N HIS A 439 12.89 4.23 -24.14
CA HIS A 439 13.10 4.64 -25.53
C HIS A 439 13.62 3.49 -26.38
N PHE A 440 13.11 3.38 -27.62
CA PHE A 440 13.44 2.31 -28.55
C PHE A 440 13.60 2.82 -29.98
N GLN A 441 14.48 2.16 -30.73
CA GLN A 441 14.67 2.31 -32.18
C GLN A 441 14.46 0.93 -32.83
N VAL A 442 13.73 0.89 -33.95
CA VAL A 442 13.65 -0.28 -34.84
C VAL A 442 13.72 0.18 -36.30
N PRO A 443 14.37 -0.55 -37.23
CA PRO A 443 14.25 -0.26 -38.66
C PRO A 443 12.79 -0.35 -39.11
N VAL A 444 12.36 0.53 -40.03
CA VAL A 444 10.98 0.53 -40.52
C VAL A 444 10.68 -0.77 -41.30
N PHE A 445 9.59 -1.44 -40.95
CA PHE A 445 9.14 -2.69 -41.57
C PHE A 445 7.67 -2.59 -42.03
N LYS A 446 7.23 -3.57 -42.82
CA LYS A 446 5.83 -3.73 -43.22
C LYS A 446 5.40 -5.19 -43.21
N PHE A 447 4.10 -5.43 -43.05
CA PHE A 447 3.53 -6.77 -43.18
C PHE A 447 3.45 -7.23 -44.64
N VAL A 448 3.51 -8.54 -44.87
CA VAL A 448 3.48 -9.13 -46.21
C VAL A 448 2.04 -9.16 -46.73
N GLY A 449 1.71 -8.25 -47.65
CA GLY A 449 0.43 -8.16 -48.34
C GLY A 449 0.36 -6.88 -49.16
N LYS A 450 -0.55 -6.79 -50.14
CA LYS A 450 -0.75 -5.53 -50.90
C LYS A 450 -1.55 -4.48 -50.13
N ASP A 451 -2.35 -4.93 -49.17
CA ASP A 451 -3.31 -4.10 -48.44
C ASP A 451 -2.79 -3.62 -47.07
N HIS A 452 -1.66 -4.17 -46.61
CA HIS A 452 -1.03 -3.81 -45.33
C HIS A 452 -0.09 -2.61 -45.50
N LYS A 453 -0.71 -1.44 -45.62
CA LYS A 453 -0.04 -0.13 -45.80
C LYS A 453 0.35 0.56 -44.49
N GLU A 454 -0.26 0.12 -43.40
CA GLU A 454 -0.13 0.71 -42.07
C GLU A 454 0.48 -0.31 -41.10
N VAL A 455 1.15 0.20 -40.07
CA VAL A 455 1.63 -0.57 -38.93
C VAL A 455 1.13 0.07 -37.64
N PHE A 456 0.64 -0.75 -36.72
CA PHE A 456 0.29 -0.37 -35.36
C PHE A 456 1.26 -1.05 -34.39
N LEU A 457 1.66 -0.34 -33.33
CA LEU A 457 2.46 -0.87 -32.23
C LEU A 457 1.58 -1.05 -31.00
N HIS A 458 1.73 -2.18 -30.33
CA HIS A 458 1.07 -2.52 -29.08
C HIS A 458 2.12 -2.86 -28.02
N CYS A 459 2.07 -2.21 -26.86
CA CYS A 459 3.07 -2.37 -25.79
C CYS A 459 2.42 -2.55 -24.41
N ARG A 460 2.97 -3.47 -23.61
CA ARG A 460 2.60 -3.75 -22.21
C ARG A 460 3.74 -3.31 -21.31
N VAL A 461 3.41 -2.51 -20.30
CA VAL A 461 4.35 -1.87 -19.39
C VAL A 461 3.98 -2.24 -17.95
N LEU A 462 5.00 -2.46 -17.13
CA LEU A 462 4.92 -2.76 -15.72
C LEU A 462 5.71 -1.70 -14.94
N VAL A 463 5.17 -1.19 -13.83
CA VAL A 463 5.87 -0.24 -12.94
C VAL A 463 6.34 -0.96 -11.68
N CYS A 464 7.55 -0.71 -11.20
CA CYS A 464 8.08 -1.25 -9.93
C CYS A 464 8.60 -0.13 -9.03
N GLY A 465 8.72 -0.40 -7.72
CA GLY A 465 9.51 0.44 -6.84
C GLY A 465 11.00 0.14 -7.02
N MET A 466 11.83 1.17 -7.23
CA MET A 466 13.28 1.03 -7.52
C MET A 466 14.09 0.33 -6.41
N LEU A 467 13.56 0.29 -5.19
CA LEU A 467 14.22 -0.35 -4.04
C LEU A 467 13.84 -1.84 -3.90
N ASP A 468 12.83 -2.34 -4.63
CA ASP A 468 12.43 -3.74 -4.59
C ASP A 468 13.32 -4.58 -5.52
N GLN A 469 14.41 -5.09 -4.95
CA GLN A 469 15.35 -6.01 -5.61
C GLN A 469 14.73 -7.36 -6.03
N ARG A 470 13.51 -7.69 -5.57
CA ARG A 470 12.77 -8.90 -5.98
C ARG A 470 11.77 -8.61 -7.09
N SER A 471 11.54 -7.34 -7.45
CA SER A 471 10.59 -6.93 -8.48
C SER A 471 10.93 -7.50 -9.86
N ARG A 472 9.93 -7.62 -10.73
CA ARG A 472 10.16 -8.01 -12.14
C ARG A 472 11.04 -7.02 -12.91
N CYS A 473 11.04 -5.74 -12.53
CA CYS A 473 11.91 -4.72 -13.12
C CYS A 473 13.38 -4.99 -12.76
N ALA A 474 13.68 -5.27 -11.49
CA ALA A 474 15.00 -5.68 -11.03
C ALA A 474 15.47 -7.04 -11.62
N GLN A 475 14.55 -7.96 -11.92
CA GLN A 475 14.85 -9.22 -12.61
C GLN A 475 15.15 -9.03 -14.11
N GLY A 476 14.56 -8.03 -14.76
CA GLY A 476 14.79 -7.70 -16.17
C GLY A 476 14.33 -8.78 -17.16
N CYS A 477 15.14 -8.99 -18.20
CA CYS A 477 14.86 -9.89 -19.32
C CYS A 477 15.02 -11.38 -18.92
N HIS A 478 13.97 -12.18 -19.11
CA HIS A 478 13.98 -13.61 -18.78
C HIS A 478 14.01 -14.52 -20.03
N ARG A 479 15.22 -14.82 -20.54
CA ARG A 479 15.40 -15.74 -21.68
C ARG A 479 15.18 -17.20 -21.26
N ARG A 480 13.98 -17.74 -21.50
CA ARG A 480 13.70 -19.19 -21.38
C ARG A 480 14.57 -20.01 -22.33
N MET A 481 15.27 -21.02 -21.82
CA MET A 481 15.85 -22.08 -22.66
C MET A 481 14.75 -23.09 -23.09
N ARG A 482 14.80 -23.55 -24.35
CA ARG A 482 14.07 -24.74 -24.88
C ARG A 482 14.26 -25.95 -23.95
N ARG A 483 13.32 -26.85 -23.64
CA ARG A 483 11.91 -27.18 -24.03
C ARG A 483 11.18 -27.56 -22.71
N GLU A 484 9.86 -27.70 -22.56
CA GLU A 484 8.86 -28.42 -23.36
C GLU A 484 7.50 -27.68 -23.44
N ALA A 485 6.59 -28.20 -24.27
CA ALA A 485 5.23 -27.70 -24.36
C ALA A 485 4.41 -28.20 -23.15
N VAL A 486 3.87 -27.25 -22.38
CA VAL A 486 2.76 -27.50 -21.46
C VAL A 486 1.56 -26.84 -22.11
N GLU A 487 0.53 -27.64 -22.40
CA GLU A 487 -0.76 -27.15 -22.89
C GLU A 487 -1.45 -26.31 -21.80
N GLY A 488 -2.33 -25.39 -22.20
CA GLY A 488 -2.75 -24.29 -21.35
C GLY A 488 -3.54 -24.72 -20.10
N GLU A 489 -3.24 -24.07 -18.99
CA GLU A 489 -4.18 -23.87 -17.87
C GLU A 489 -4.59 -22.40 -17.82
N ASP A 490 -5.84 -22.16 -17.42
CA ASP A 490 -6.58 -20.93 -17.71
C ASP A 490 -6.01 -19.65 -17.08
N ALA A 491 -5.62 -18.70 -17.93
CA ALA A 491 -5.45 -17.30 -17.56
C ALA A 491 -6.78 -16.51 -17.64
N ALA A 492 -7.86 -17.08 -17.11
CA ALA A 492 -9.16 -16.42 -17.01
C ALA A 492 -9.21 -15.55 -15.73
N GLY A 493 -9.04 -14.23 -15.87
CA GLY A 493 -9.24 -13.34 -14.72
C GLY A 493 -8.85 -11.86 -14.89
N LEU A 494 -7.79 -11.55 -15.63
CA LEU A 494 -7.39 -10.14 -15.90
C LEU A 494 -7.38 -9.87 -17.40
N GLN A 495 -8.28 -8.99 -17.85
CA GLN A 495 -8.33 -8.49 -19.22
C GLN A 495 -7.07 -7.65 -19.47
N SER A 496 -6.00 -8.28 -20.00
CA SER A 496 -4.66 -7.69 -20.02
C SER A 496 -4.61 -6.46 -20.91
N GLN A 497 -4.38 -5.33 -20.27
CA GLN A 497 -4.50 -4.02 -20.87
C GLN A 497 -3.20 -3.57 -21.56
N MET A 498 -3.28 -2.89 -22.71
CA MET A 498 -2.13 -2.66 -23.60
C MET A 498 -2.16 -1.26 -24.27
N LEU A 499 -1.02 -0.57 -24.27
CA LEU A 499 -0.82 0.72 -24.97
C LEU A 499 -0.81 0.49 -26.48
N THR A 500 -1.46 1.35 -27.25
CA THR A 500 -1.49 1.25 -28.72
C THR A 500 -1.05 2.56 -29.37
N GLY A 501 -0.18 2.50 -30.37
CA GLY A 501 0.35 3.64 -31.12
C GLY A 501 0.34 3.40 -32.63
N GLY A 502 -0.08 4.40 -33.39
CA GLY A 502 -0.31 4.31 -34.84
C GLY A 502 -1.60 5.03 -35.26
N PRO A 503 -2.01 4.95 -36.54
CA PRO A 503 -1.33 4.25 -37.63
C PRO A 503 0.02 4.88 -38.00
N ILE A 504 0.97 4.03 -38.36
CA ILE A 504 2.23 4.42 -39.01
C ILE A 504 2.09 4.07 -40.49
N SER A 505 2.05 5.08 -41.35
CA SER A 505 1.97 4.89 -42.79
C SER A 505 3.36 4.55 -43.33
N ILE A 506 3.47 3.49 -44.14
CA ILE A 506 4.73 3.13 -44.80
C ILE A 506 4.68 3.63 -46.23
N ASP A 507 5.68 4.39 -46.67
CA ASP A 507 5.84 4.75 -48.08
C ASP A 507 6.79 3.77 -48.78
N TRP A 508 6.37 3.31 -49.97
CA TRP A 508 7.09 2.34 -50.81
C TRP A 508 7.27 2.85 -52.26
N GLU A 509 6.91 4.10 -52.55
CA GLU A 509 7.35 4.77 -53.77
C GLU A 509 8.69 5.46 -53.47
N ASP A 510 9.77 5.04 -54.16
CA ASP A 510 11.16 5.49 -53.92
C ASP A 510 11.32 6.99 -54.24
#